data_AF-A0A967TIS6-F1
#
_entry.id   AF-A0A967TIS6-F1
#
_cell.length_a   1.000
_cell.length_b   1.000
_cell.length_c   1.000
_cell.angle_alpha   90.00
_cell.angle_beta   90.00
_cell.angle_gamma   90.00
#
_symmetry.space_group_name_H-M   'P 1'
#
loop_
_entity.id
_entity.type
_entity.pdbx_description
1 polymer ?
#
loop_
_entity_poly.entity_id
_entity_poly.type
_entity_poly.pdbx_seq_one_letter_code
_entity_poly.pdbx_strand_id
1 'polypeptide(L)' 'MTGWALVVLLLVWLASASLAGFALALLARRLHPDLSAVKLWAFYSGLVAFLVAVVLVAGWL' A
#
# COMPACT_ATOMS: atom_id res chain seq x y z
N MET A 1 4.50 -23.57 14.15
CA MET A 1 5.49 -22.50 13.83
C MET A 1 5.02 -21.54 12.72
N THR A 2 3.82 -21.73 12.15
CA THR A 2 3.34 -20.99 10.97
C THR A 2 2.57 -19.70 11.27
N GLY A 3 1.93 -19.58 12.44
CA GLY A 3 1.10 -18.41 12.77
C GLY A 3 1.90 -17.10 12.86
N TRP A 4 3.08 -17.12 13.50
CA TRP A 4 3.92 -15.94 13.65
C TRP A 4 4.47 -15.42 12.32
N ALA A 5 4.81 -16.31 11.39
CA ALA A 5 5.28 -15.92 10.06
C ALA A 5 4.21 -15.14 9.29
N LEU A 6 2.95 -15.58 9.33
CA LEU A 6 1.84 -14.88 8.69
C LEU A 6 1.57 -13.50 9.31
N VAL A 7 1.69 -13.38 10.63
CA VAL A 7 1.55 -12.10 11.33
C VAL A 7 2.65 -11.12 10.91
N VAL A 8 3.90 -11.57 10.88
CA VAL A 8 5.03 -10.74 10.42
C VAL A 8 4.83 -10.33 8.96
N LEU A 9 4.40 -11.25 8.10
CA LEU A 9 4.17 -10.97 6.69
C LEU A 9 3.05 -9.93 6.49
N LEU A 10 1.95 -10.03 7.24
CA LEU A 10 0.88 -9.04 7.25
C LEU A 10 1.35 -7.66 7.73
N LEU A 11 2.16 -7.60 8.79
CA LEU A 11 2.70 -6.35 9.31
C LEU A 11 3.63 -5.68 8.30
N VAL A 12 4.54 -6.45 7.71
CA VAL A 12 5.44 -5.95 6.66
C VAL A 12 4.63 -5.46 5.46
N TRP A 13 3.61 -6.21 5.05
CA TRP A 13 2.75 -5.81 3.94
C TRP A 13 2.02 -4.49 4.23
N LEU A 14 1.40 -4.34 5.40
CA LEU A 14 0.73 -3.10 5.79
C LEU A 14 1.70 -1.90 5.83
N ALA A 15 2.88 -2.11 6.40
CA ALA A 15 3.91 -1.08 6.52
C ALA A 15 4.42 -0.64 5.14
N SER A 16 4.76 -1.59 4.27
CA SER A 16 5.22 -1.32 2.91
C SER A 16 4.17 -0.63 2.06
N ALA A 17 2.90 -1.07 2.13
CA ALA A 17 1.80 -0.45 1.39
C ALA A 17 1.54 0.99 1.86
N SER A 18 1.60 1.24 3.18
CA SER A 18 1.43 2.58 3.75
C SER A 18 2.56 3.53 3.38
N LEU A 19 3.81 3.06 3.40
CA LEU A 19 5.00 3.83 3.00
C LEU A 19 4.98 4.17 1.50
N ALA A 20 4.69 3.19 0.66
CA ALA A 20 4.57 3.39 -0.79
C ALA A 20 3.41 4.33 -1.13
N GLY A 21 2.25 4.15 -0.49
CA GLY A 21 1.11 5.03 -0.64
C GLY A 21 1.39 6.46 -0.19
N PHE A 22 2.23 6.64 0.85
CA PHE A 22 2.65 7.96 1.33
C PHE A 22 3.61 8.65 0.36
N ALA A 23 4.59 7.93 -0.16
CA ALA A 23 5.49 8.45 -1.18
C ALA A 23 4.72 8.88 -2.44
N LEU A 24 3.77 8.06 -2.90
CA LEU A 24 2.89 8.39 -4.02
C LEU A 24 2.00 9.59 -3.73
N ALA A 25 1.44 9.69 -2.52
CA ALA A 25 0.62 10.83 -2.14
C ALA A 25 1.41 12.14 -2.10
N LEU A 26 2.65 12.11 -1.61
CA LEU A 26 3.54 13.28 -1.65
C LEU A 26 3.86 13.70 -3.09
N LEU A 27 4.11 12.72 -3.97
CA LEU A 27 4.41 12.96 -5.38
C LEU A 27 3.19 13.49 -6.13
N ALA A 28 2.01 12.91 -5.90
CA ALA A 28 0.75 13.35 -6.47
C ALA A 28 0.34 14.74 -5.97
N ARG A 29 0.64 15.06 -4.71
CA ARG A 29 0.41 16.40 -4.16
C ARG A 29 1.30 17.46 -4.81
N ARG A 30 2.48 17.10 -5.33
CA ARG A 30 3.29 18.02 -6.15
C ARG A 30 2.69 18.26 -7.54
N LEU A 31 1.95 17.29 -8.08
CA LEU A 31 1.27 17.40 -9.38
C LEU A 31 -0.09 18.10 -9.26
N HIS A 32 -0.79 17.89 -8.14
CA HIS A 32 -2.11 18.44 -7.87
C HIS A 32 -2.15 19.03 -6.44
N PRO A 33 -1.74 20.31 -6.26
CA PRO A 33 -1.63 20.92 -4.95
C PRO A 33 -2.98 21.12 -4.23
N ASP A 34 -4.09 21.18 -4.97
CA ASP A 34 -5.45 21.34 -4.42
C ASP A 34 -6.06 20.07 -3.80
N LEU A 35 -5.43 18.91 -3.97
CA LEU A 35 -5.96 17.66 -3.44
C LEU A 35 -5.49 17.39 -2.01
N SER A 36 -6.41 16.97 -1.16
CA SER A 36 -6.12 16.62 0.24
C SER A 36 -5.14 15.45 0.33
N ALA A 37 -4.00 15.69 1.00
CA ALA A 37 -2.93 14.71 1.19
C ALA A 37 -3.42 13.40 1.83
N VAL A 38 -4.38 13.49 2.74
CA VAL A 38 -4.94 12.33 3.46
C VAL A 38 -5.75 11.44 2.51
N LYS A 39 -6.55 12.04 1.62
CA LYS A 39 -7.33 11.29 0.61
C LYS A 39 -6.41 10.62 -0.40
N LEU A 40 -5.39 11.33 -0.88
CA LEU A 40 -4.39 10.77 -1.80
C LEU A 40 -3.65 9.60 -1.14
N TRP A 41 -3.22 9.77 0.12
CA TRP A 41 -2.54 8.72 0.88
C TRP A 41 -3.40 7.47 1.06
N ALA A 42 -4.64 7.62 1.51
CA ALA A 42 -5.56 6.50 1.68
C ALA A 42 -5.83 5.78 0.34
N PHE A 43 -6.05 6.54 -0.74
CA PHE A 43 -6.27 5.99 -2.08
C PHE A 43 -5.05 5.20 -2.57
N TYR A 44 -3.84 5.79 -2.55
CA TYR A 44 -2.65 5.11 -3.03
C TYR A 44 -2.24 3.93 -2.14
N SER A 45 -2.41 4.02 -0.82
CA SER A 45 -2.11 2.89 0.07
C SER A 45 -3.06 1.71 -0.19
N GLY A 46 -4.35 1.98 -0.37
CA GLY A 46 -5.34 0.97 -0.75
C GLY A 46 -5.07 0.38 -2.12
N LEU A 47 -4.72 1.23 -3.11
CA LEU A 47 -4.36 0.79 -4.46
C LEU A 47 -3.13 -0.13 -4.44
N VAL A 48 -2.07 0.25 -3.73
CA VAL A 48 -0.85 -0.55 -3.60
C VAL A 48 -1.13 -1.88 -2.90
N ALA A 49 -1.89 -1.86 -1.80
CA ALA A 49 -2.29 -3.08 -1.09
C ALA A 49 -3.09 -4.03 -1.99
N PHE A 50 -4.06 -3.49 -2.74
CA PHE A 50 -4.86 -4.26 -3.69
C PHE A 50 -4.01 -4.82 -4.83
N LEU A 51 -3.12 -4.03 -5.43
CA LEU A 51 -2.24 -4.49 -6.50
C LEU A 51 -1.36 -5.64 -6.05
N VAL A 52 -0.76 -5.52 -4.86
CA VAL A 52 0.08 -6.58 -4.29
C VAL A 52 -0.74 -7.83 -3.99
N ALA A 53 -1.98 -7.70 -3.48
CA ALA A 53 -2.88 -8.83 -3.28
C ALA A 53 -3.19 -9.55 -4.59
N VAL A 54 -3.52 -8.78 -5.65
CA VAL A 54 -3.78 -9.33 -6.99
C VAL A 54 -2.56 -10.03 -7.55
N VAL A 55 -1.37 -9.43 -7.44
CA VAL A 55 -0.11 -10.04 -7.90
C VAL A 55 0.19 -11.33 -7.12
N LEU A 56 -0.03 -11.34 -5.81
CA LEU A 56 0.13 -12.55 -4.99
C LEU A 56 -0.84 -13.64 -5.43
N VAL A 57 -2.12 -13.33 -5.61
CA VAL A 57 -3.12 -14.30 -6.07
C VAL A 57 -2.80 -14.80 -7.49
N ALA A 58 -2.42 -13.90 -8.40
CA ALA A 58 -2.10 -14.24 -9.78
C ALA A 58 -0.80 -15.03 -9.93
N GLY A 59 0.21 -14.75 -9.12
CA GLY A 59 1.47 -15.53 -9.09
C GLY A 59 1.38 -16.81 -8.28
N TRP A 60 0.32 -16.98 -7.49
CA TRP A 60 0.01 -18.22 -6.77
C TRP A 60 -0.87 -19.17 -7.59
N LEU A 61 -1.63 -18.64 -8.56
CA LEU A 61 -2.32 -19.40 -9.60
C LEU A 61 -1.33 -19.97 -10.62
#